data_AF-A0A6N7PSH8-F1
#
_entry.id   AF-A0A6N7PSH8-F1
#
_cell.length_a   1.000
_cell.length_b   1.000
_cell.length_c   1.000
_cell.angle_alpha   90.00
_cell.angle_beta   90.00
_cell.angle_gamma   90.00
#
_symmetry.space_group_name_H-M   'P 1'
#
loop_
_entity.id
_entity.type
_entity.pdbx_description
1 polymer ?
#
loop_
_entity_poly.entity_id
_entity_poly.type
_entity_poly.pdbx_seq_one_letter_code
_entity_poly.pdbx_strand_id
1 'polypeptide(L)'
;MVSGVPGCAAARTLARFVAESPHMAAPPPAPTTGMPFVLPPGLAPTAEANLVQTPLLHLYVYLLDKGLSGTLVLTTKAGARAVVAFDEGTPSRVMDVAGTRYAERTPLEAAMIKLCALEAETRYAFYAGTDLLAERGAEVPRVEPLAVIMAGARAFVGAPQAEATLKRIEEVPMGLAPGATPERFRLTPEERALLERLRKTRTKLSDLVKSSGVPPRIVRGVVYGMTITRHVDFGGSTRPPVGLERAGARPAMGSEVHAGWMPTTGTTGLQYVDQTGMRPRDATGSPPPAVVQGAPSGNEKRRAEIEAKLASAPNEDHFQMLGVSRDATSSDVRSAYFKLALVLHPDKLPKDLHDLKPRVARLFASVNAAYEALKDDAGRAQYLASLSGSGRPVDEQAKVERVVNAALEFEKAEVFLNKKDLAAAEACVRRALGADPEQPSYTALFAWVVASRRPLPTPPEEGKTIPYYDDCITQLDGVLKAEPDYEKALVYRARLLKLAGRLQASYRDYKRSAQINPKNIEAAREVRLYEMRHPPEDDGPGGGAGGGRGLFGNLFNKKR
;
A
#
# COMPACT_ATOMS: atom_id res chain seq x y z
N MET A 1 -2.17 -73.45 52.11
CA MET A 1 -3.29 -73.09 51.21
C MET A 1 -2.72 -72.90 49.80
N VAL A 2 -2.90 -73.92 48.94
CA VAL A 2 -3.21 -73.90 47.49
C VAL A 2 -2.98 -72.54 46.80
N SER A 3 -1.86 -72.32 46.09
CA SER A 3 -1.60 -72.60 44.65
C SER A 3 -2.51 -71.88 43.66
N GLY A 4 -1.93 -71.04 42.78
CA GLY A 4 -2.60 -70.52 41.59
C GLY A 4 -1.94 -69.27 40.95
N VAL A 5 -0.92 -69.48 40.12
CA VAL A 5 -0.46 -68.60 39.02
C VAL A 5 -0.92 -69.33 37.73
N PRO A 6 -1.25 -68.73 36.53
CA PRO A 6 -0.55 -67.61 35.88
C PRO A 6 -1.37 -66.70 34.93
N GLY A 7 -0.71 -65.68 34.36
CA GLY A 7 -1.25 -64.96 33.20
C GLY A 7 -0.35 -63.84 32.66
N CYS A 8 0.60 -64.22 31.80
CA CYS A 8 1.17 -63.50 30.63
C CYS A 8 1.47 -61.99 30.68
N ALA A 9 2.58 -61.45 30.16
CA ALA A 9 3.76 -61.99 29.50
C ALA A 9 4.82 -60.88 29.49
N ALA A 10 6.05 -61.27 29.80
CA ALA A 10 7.26 -60.47 29.59
C ALA A 10 7.73 -60.63 28.14
N ALA A 11 8.38 -59.59 27.60
CA ALA A 11 9.59 -59.66 26.76
C ALA A 11 9.75 -58.33 26.01
N ARG A 12 10.94 -57.77 25.80
CA ARG A 12 12.29 -58.01 26.33
C ARG A 12 13.13 -56.87 25.74
N THR A 13 14.10 -56.46 26.53
CA THR A 13 15.31 -55.70 26.21
C THR A 13 15.89 -55.99 24.83
N LEU A 14 16.32 -54.94 24.12
CA LEU A 14 17.53 -54.98 23.28
C LEU A 14 18.06 -53.55 23.06
N ALA A 15 19.09 -53.20 23.83
CA ALA A 15 20.01 -52.14 23.46
C ALA A 15 20.93 -52.67 22.36
N ARG A 16 21.15 -51.87 21.31
CA ARG A 16 22.29 -52.03 20.39
C ARG A 16 22.82 -50.65 19.96
N PHE A 17 24.14 -50.62 19.92
CA PHE A 17 25.07 -49.51 19.80
C PHE A 17 25.02 -48.74 18.45
N VAL A 18 25.21 -47.43 18.58
CA VAL A 18 26.09 -46.51 17.81
C VAL A 18 25.90 -46.36 16.30
N ALA A 19 25.53 -45.13 15.92
CA ALA A 19 26.26 -44.35 14.92
C ALA A 19 26.14 -42.85 15.27
N GLU A 20 27.25 -42.25 15.70
CA GLU A 20 27.43 -40.81 15.78
C GLU A 20 27.41 -40.19 14.38
N SER A 21 26.72 -39.05 14.24
CA SER A 21 26.92 -38.07 13.18
C SER A 21 26.39 -36.70 13.62
N PRO A 22 26.97 -35.60 13.12
CA PRO A 22 27.35 -34.45 13.94
C PRO A 22 26.28 -33.37 14.06
N HIS A 23 26.28 -32.67 15.20
CA HIS A 23 25.69 -31.36 15.46
C HIS A 23 24.59 -30.86 14.50
N MET A 24 23.34 -31.32 14.71
CA MET A 24 22.22 -30.43 14.42
C MET A 24 22.23 -29.33 15.48
N ALA A 25 22.74 -28.15 15.12
CA ALA A 25 22.46 -26.95 15.89
C ALA A 25 20.94 -26.82 16.01
N ALA A 26 20.43 -26.82 17.25
CA ALA A 26 19.02 -26.60 17.49
C ALA A 26 18.60 -25.28 16.82
N PRO A 27 17.51 -25.24 16.05
CA PRO A 27 17.04 -24.00 15.46
C PRO A 27 16.76 -22.98 16.58
N PRO A 28 17.09 -21.70 16.39
CA PRO A 28 16.91 -20.67 17.41
C PRO A 28 15.44 -20.62 17.87
N PRO A 29 15.18 -20.27 19.15
CA PRO A 29 13.82 -20.15 19.67
C PRO A 29 13.01 -19.15 18.83
N ALA A 30 11.73 -19.45 18.62
CA ALA A 30 10.82 -18.58 17.88
C ALA A 30 10.82 -17.18 18.53
N PRO A 31 11.27 -16.15 17.81
CA PRO A 31 11.43 -14.84 18.42
C PRO A 31 10.09 -14.13 18.53
N THR A 32 9.88 -13.52 19.69
CA THR A 32 8.64 -12.86 20.10
C THR A 32 8.46 -11.52 19.39
N THR A 33 7.23 -11.19 19.02
CA THR A 33 6.85 -9.91 18.41
C THR A 33 7.38 -8.72 19.20
N GLY A 34 8.13 -7.82 18.56
CA GLY A 34 8.67 -6.60 19.18
C GLY A 34 10.11 -6.68 19.71
N MET A 35 10.80 -7.82 19.59
CA MET A 35 12.24 -7.90 19.87
C MET A 35 13.10 -7.60 18.63
N PRO A 36 14.24 -6.91 18.79
CA PRO A 36 15.17 -6.68 17.69
C PRO A 36 15.72 -8.02 17.17
N PHE A 37 15.82 -8.18 15.85
CA PHE A 37 16.34 -9.40 15.24
C PHE A 37 17.82 -9.62 15.59
N VAL A 38 18.08 -10.75 16.26
CA VAL A 38 19.42 -11.22 16.57
C VAL A 38 19.81 -12.26 15.54
N LEU A 39 20.91 -11.99 14.82
CA LEU A 39 21.48 -12.95 13.89
C LEU A 39 22.15 -14.08 14.70
N PRO A 40 21.88 -15.36 14.39
CA PRO A 40 22.53 -16.48 15.07
C PRO A 40 24.06 -16.39 14.97
N PRO A 41 24.80 -16.62 16.07
CA PRO A 41 26.26 -16.58 16.04
C PRO A 41 26.82 -17.68 15.14
N GLY A 42 27.88 -17.38 14.39
CA GLY A 42 28.56 -18.33 13.50
C GLY A 42 27.93 -18.51 12.12
N LEU A 43 26.82 -17.84 11.82
CA LEU A 43 26.21 -17.89 10.48
C LEU A 43 26.88 -16.88 9.54
N ALA A 44 27.51 -17.37 8.47
CA ALA A 44 28.14 -16.53 7.45
C ALA A 44 27.18 -16.24 6.28
N PRO A 45 27.13 -15.00 5.77
CA PRO A 45 26.32 -14.68 4.60
C PRO A 45 26.90 -15.32 3.33
N THR A 46 26.01 -15.79 2.45
CA THR A 46 26.36 -16.27 1.11
C THR A 46 26.74 -15.11 0.18
N ALA A 47 26.11 -13.96 0.37
CA ALA A 47 26.42 -12.73 -0.33
C ALA A 47 26.13 -11.52 0.56
N GLU A 48 26.97 -10.50 0.48
CA GLU A 48 26.77 -9.25 1.21
C GLU A 48 27.20 -8.05 0.36
N ALA A 49 26.42 -6.97 0.41
CA ALA A 49 26.77 -5.70 -0.24
C ALA A 49 25.92 -4.56 0.34
N ASN A 50 25.76 -3.47 -0.42
CA ASN A 50 24.86 -2.36 -0.07
C ASN A 50 23.86 -2.05 -1.20
N LEU A 51 22.81 -1.31 -0.86
CA LEU A 51 21.75 -0.94 -1.81
C LEU A 51 22.20 0.12 -2.84
N VAL A 52 23.34 0.80 -2.64
CA VAL A 52 23.97 1.64 -3.67
C VAL A 52 24.35 0.80 -4.88
N GLN A 53 24.96 -0.37 -4.64
CA GLN A 53 25.38 -1.28 -5.71
C GLN A 53 24.20 -2.02 -6.33
N THR A 54 23.29 -2.55 -5.51
CA THR A 54 22.12 -3.29 -5.97
C THR A 54 20.88 -2.78 -5.27
N PRO A 55 20.06 -1.93 -5.92
CA PRO A 55 18.83 -1.44 -5.32
C PRO A 55 17.90 -2.60 -4.95
N LEU A 56 17.18 -2.47 -3.83
CA LEU A 56 16.43 -3.59 -3.24
C LEU A 56 15.45 -4.24 -4.23
N LEU A 57 14.78 -3.44 -5.05
CA LEU A 57 13.84 -3.96 -6.05
C LEU A 57 14.54 -4.83 -7.11
N HIS A 58 15.76 -4.46 -7.51
CA HIS A 58 16.56 -5.28 -8.44
C HIS A 58 17.04 -6.56 -7.77
N LEU A 59 17.32 -6.52 -6.46
CA LEU A 59 17.64 -7.72 -5.69
C LEU A 59 16.45 -8.68 -5.63
N TYR A 60 15.22 -8.17 -5.45
CA TYR A 60 14.01 -9.01 -5.52
C TYR A 60 13.82 -9.65 -6.90
N VAL A 61 14.02 -8.88 -7.96
CA VAL A 61 14.01 -9.41 -9.34
C VAL A 61 15.04 -10.52 -9.50
N TYR A 62 16.26 -10.33 -8.99
CA TYR A 62 17.33 -11.31 -9.07
C TYR A 62 16.99 -12.60 -8.30
N LEU A 63 16.51 -12.48 -7.06
CA LEU A 63 16.10 -13.62 -6.23
C LEU A 63 15.01 -14.44 -6.92
N LEU A 64 14.02 -13.77 -7.52
CA LEU A 64 12.95 -14.40 -8.28
C LEU A 64 13.45 -15.07 -9.57
N ASP A 65 14.31 -14.39 -10.33
CA ASP A 65 14.87 -14.89 -11.59
C ASP A 65 15.75 -16.13 -11.39
N LYS A 66 16.42 -16.20 -10.23
CA LYS A 66 17.27 -17.33 -9.85
C LYS A 66 16.55 -18.39 -9.02
N GLY A 67 15.33 -18.13 -8.55
CA GLY A 67 14.56 -19.05 -7.71
C GLY A 67 15.26 -19.36 -6.39
N LEU A 68 15.87 -18.35 -5.75
CA LEU A 68 16.68 -18.57 -4.56
C LEU A 68 15.82 -18.63 -3.28
N SER A 69 15.99 -19.69 -2.49
CA SER A 69 15.44 -19.80 -1.13
C SER A 69 16.48 -19.39 -0.10
N GLY A 70 16.05 -18.66 0.94
CA GLY A 70 16.92 -18.18 2.00
C GLY A 70 16.43 -16.90 2.66
N THR A 71 17.27 -16.27 3.47
CA THR A 71 16.91 -15.05 4.19
C THR A 71 17.77 -13.87 3.75
N LEU A 72 17.12 -12.77 3.40
CA LEU A 72 17.74 -11.47 3.19
C LEU A 72 17.64 -10.63 4.47
N VAL A 73 18.77 -10.24 5.04
CA VAL A 73 18.87 -9.33 6.18
C VAL A 73 19.33 -7.97 5.68
N LEU A 74 18.57 -6.93 5.99
CA LEU A 74 18.83 -5.54 5.64
C LEU A 74 19.18 -4.79 6.92
N THR A 75 20.38 -4.20 6.99
CA THR A 75 20.86 -3.43 8.14
C THR A 75 21.01 -1.97 7.74
N THR A 76 20.19 -1.09 8.32
CA THR A 76 20.23 0.34 8.06
C THR A 76 21.48 0.97 8.68
N LYS A 77 21.78 2.22 8.29
CA LYS A 77 22.90 2.98 8.88
C LYS A 77 22.77 3.15 10.40
N ALA A 78 21.55 3.24 10.90
CA ALA A 78 21.24 3.32 12.33
C ALA A 78 21.33 1.97 13.06
N GLY A 79 21.69 0.88 12.37
CA GLY A 79 21.80 -0.47 12.93
C GLY A 79 20.47 -1.22 13.07
N ALA A 80 19.34 -0.61 12.69
CA ALA A 80 18.05 -1.30 12.65
C ALA A 80 18.04 -2.36 11.56
N ARG A 81 17.37 -3.49 11.82
CA ARG A 81 17.33 -4.64 10.90
C ARG A 81 15.93 -4.90 10.40
N ALA A 82 15.79 -5.04 9.09
CA ALA A 82 14.66 -5.69 8.45
C ALA A 82 15.11 -7.05 7.89
N VAL A 83 14.20 -8.02 7.83
CA VAL A 83 14.50 -9.38 7.43
C VAL A 83 13.41 -9.89 6.50
N VAL A 84 13.78 -10.54 5.41
CA VAL A 84 12.84 -11.12 4.45
C VAL A 84 13.25 -12.55 4.16
N ALA A 85 12.36 -13.50 4.40
CA ALA A 85 12.54 -14.88 3.98
C ALA A 85 11.96 -15.07 2.58
N PHE A 86 12.68 -15.81 1.74
CA PHE A 86 12.29 -16.18 0.39
C PHE A 86 12.24 -17.70 0.26
N ASP A 87 11.23 -18.17 -0.46
CA ASP A 87 11.08 -19.54 -0.91
C ASP A 87 10.95 -19.54 -2.44
N GLU A 88 11.92 -20.17 -3.11
CA GLU A 88 12.07 -20.18 -4.58
C GLU A 88 11.98 -18.76 -5.19
N GLY A 89 12.60 -17.78 -4.53
CA GLY A 89 12.57 -16.37 -4.94
C GLY A 89 11.27 -15.62 -4.65
N THR A 90 10.27 -16.28 -4.06
CA THR A 90 9.00 -15.69 -3.62
C THR A 90 9.08 -15.31 -2.14
N PRO A 91 8.71 -14.08 -1.73
CA PRO A 91 8.75 -13.71 -0.32
C PRO A 91 7.71 -14.48 0.48
N SER A 92 8.16 -15.14 1.56
CA SER A 92 7.34 -16.01 2.41
C SER A 92 7.07 -15.39 3.79
N ARG A 93 8.02 -14.62 4.34
CA ARG A 93 7.89 -13.89 5.61
C ARG A 93 8.69 -12.60 5.57
N VAL A 94 8.23 -11.59 6.29
CA VAL A 94 8.93 -10.31 6.44
C VAL A 94 8.91 -9.87 7.89
N MET A 95 10.01 -9.30 8.35
CA MET A 95 10.10 -8.49 9.56
C MET A 95 10.57 -7.09 9.14
N ASP A 96 9.80 -6.06 9.49
CA ASP A 96 10.17 -4.67 9.18
C ASP A 96 11.27 -4.14 10.10
N VAL A 97 11.73 -2.92 9.84
CA VAL A 97 12.77 -2.25 10.65
C VAL A 97 12.31 -1.93 12.08
N ALA A 98 11.00 -1.98 12.37
CA ALA A 98 10.45 -1.82 13.71
C ALA A 98 10.35 -3.16 14.46
N GLY A 99 10.73 -4.28 13.83
CA GLY A 99 10.65 -5.62 14.42
C GLY A 99 9.27 -6.26 14.29
N THR A 100 8.35 -5.68 13.51
CA THR A 100 7.01 -6.24 13.27
C THR A 100 7.11 -7.35 12.24
N ARG A 101 6.58 -8.53 12.56
CA ARG A 101 6.57 -9.71 11.69
C ARG A 101 5.26 -9.83 10.91
N TYR A 102 5.39 -10.22 9.65
CA TYR A 102 4.29 -10.40 8.71
C TYR A 102 4.42 -11.76 8.04
N ALA A 103 3.46 -12.64 8.32
CA ALA A 103 3.29 -13.95 7.67
C ALA A 103 1.95 -14.07 6.92
N GLU A 104 1.10 -13.04 7.00
CA GLU A 104 -0.12 -12.96 6.20
C GLU A 104 0.15 -12.22 4.88
N ARG A 105 -0.52 -12.66 3.82
CA ARG A 105 -0.30 -12.16 2.45
C ARG A 105 -0.33 -10.63 2.34
N THR A 106 -1.43 -9.97 2.71
CA THR A 106 -1.60 -8.52 2.48
C THR A 106 -0.62 -7.67 3.32
N PRO A 107 -0.43 -7.92 4.63
CA PRO A 107 0.57 -7.21 5.41
C PRO A 107 2.01 -7.44 4.93
N LEU A 108 2.33 -8.66 4.49
CA LEU A 108 3.64 -9.00 3.93
C LEU A 108 3.91 -8.23 2.63
N GLU A 109 2.95 -8.23 1.69
CA GLU A 109 3.05 -7.47 0.44
C GLU A 109 3.29 -5.97 0.74
N ALA A 110 2.56 -5.40 1.71
CA ALA A 110 2.73 -3.99 2.11
C ALA A 110 4.10 -3.72 2.76
N ALA A 111 4.61 -4.62 3.59
CA ALA A 111 5.93 -4.50 4.22
C ALA A 111 7.04 -4.55 3.17
N MET A 112 6.99 -5.48 2.22
CA MET A 112 7.94 -5.58 1.11
C MET A 112 8.06 -4.27 0.32
N ILE A 113 6.92 -3.62 0.04
CA ILE A 113 6.90 -2.34 -0.67
C ILE A 113 7.59 -1.27 0.17
N LYS A 114 7.27 -1.15 1.46
CA LYS A 114 7.89 -0.15 2.35
C LYS A 114 9.41 -0.30 2.45
N LEU A 115 9.94 -1.53 2.44
CA LEU A 115 11.38 -1.77 2.47
C LEU A 115 12.13 -1.20 1.24
N CYS A 116 11.45 -1.01 0.11
CA CYS A 116 12.06 -0.37 -1.06
C CYS A 116 12.40 1.12 -0.82
N ALA A 117 11.90 1.73 0.27
CA ALA A 117 12.21 3.09 0.69
C ALA A 117 13.50 3.21 1.51
N LEU A 118 14.18 2.10 1.82
CA LEU A 118 15.39 2.12 2.65
C LEU A 118 16.52 2.91 1.98
N GLU A 119 17.37 3.50 2.81
CA GLU A 119 18.52 4.30 2.40
C GLU A 119 19.48 3.49 1.53
N ALA A 120 20.13 4.12 0.56
CA ALA A 120 21.02 3.42 -0.38
C ALA A 120 22.23 2.79 0.35
N GLU A 121 22.67 3.39 1.45
CA GLU A 121 23.76 2.91 2.31
C GLU A 121 23.39 1.66 3.13
N THR A 122 22.12 1.26 3.13
CA THR A 122 21.66 0.04 3.81
C THR A 122 22.46 -1.14 3.30
N ARG A 123 23.07 -1.88 4.24
CA ARG A 123 23.80 -3.11 3.94
C ARG A 123 22.82 -4.26 3.85
N TYR A 124 23.01 -5.15 2.89
CA TYR A 124 22.27 -6.39 2.81
C TYR A 124 23.19 -7.58 2.95
N ALA A 125 22.68 -8.65 3.56
CA ALA A 125 23.33 -9.93 3.70
C ALA A 125 22.31 -11.03 3.39
N PHE A 126 22.61 -11.90 2.44
CA PHE A 126 21.75 -13.02 2.05
C PHE A 126 22.32 -14.33 2.58
N TYR A 127 21.46 -15.13 3.20
CA TYR A 127 21.77 -16.43 3.80
C TYR A 127 21.00 -17.51 3.04
N ALA A 128 21.66 -18.18 2.11
CA ALA A 128 21.04 -19.19 1.27
C ALA A 128 20.56 -20.41 2.08
N GLY A 129 19.42 -20.98 1.70
CA GLY A 129 18.88 -22.22 2.27
C GLY A 129 18.40 -22.12 3.73
N THR A 130 18.42 -20.93 4.33
CA THR A 130 18.05 -20.72 5.74
C THR A 130 16.90 -19.73 5.85
N ASP A 131 15.79 -20.12 6.48
CA ASP A 131 14.69 -19.22 6.89
C ASP A 131 14.89 -18.80 8.35
N LEU A 132 15.45 -17.61 8.59
CA LEU A 132 15.70 -17.07 9.94
C LEU A 132 14.44 -16.49 10.58
N LEU A 133 13.32 -16.47 9.85
CA LEU A 133 12.01 -16.07 10.35
C LEU A 133 11.08 -17.29 10.55
N ALA A 134 11.57 -18.51 10.35
CA ALA A 134 10.78 -19.72 10.45
C ALA A 134 10.14 -19.87 11.84
N GLU A 135 8.83 -20.12 11.85
CA GLU A 135 8.06 -20.47 13.04
C GLU A 135 7.40 -21.83 12.80
N ARG A 136 7.44 -22.72 13.80
CA ARG A 136 6.92 -24.08 13.66
C ARG A 136 5.42 -24.07 13.34
N GLY A 137 5.03 -24.78 12.28
CA GLY A 137 3.62 -24.96 11.91
C GLY A 137 2.97 -23.75 11.24
N ALA A 138 3.71 -22.67 11.00
CA ALA A 138 3.19 -21.49 10.31
C ALA A 138 3.05 -21.76 8.80
N GLU A 139 1.83 -21.62 8.28
CA GLU A 139 1.55 -21.73 6.84
C GLU A 139 2.30 -20.64 6.06
N VAL A 140 2.84 -21.01 4.90
CA VAL A 140 3.51 -20.05 4.01
C VAL A 140 2.48 -19.35 3.14
N PRO A 141 2.37 -18.01 3.20
CA PRO A 141 1.41 -17.28 2.38
C PRO A 141 1.74 -17.39 0.89
N ARG A 142 0.72 -17.58 0.05
CA ARG A 142 0.87 -17.51 -1.40
C ARG A 142 0.90 -16.06 -1.88
N VAL A 143 2.10 -15.52 -2.08
CA VAL A 143 2.34 -14.18 -2.62
C VAL A 143 2.58 -14.27 -4.13
N GLU A 144 2.06 -13.31 -4.91
CA GLU A 144 2.43 -13.19 -6.33
C GLU A 144 3.65 -12.24 -6.43
N PRO A 145 4.87 -12.76 -6.65
CA PRO A 145 6.09 -11.96 -6.53
C PRO A 145 6.18 -10.86 -7.60
N LEU A 146 5.67 -11.10 -8.82
CA LEU A 146 5.65 -10.08 -9.87
C LEU A 146 4.76 -8.89 -9.47
N ALA A 147 3.61 -9.14 -8.83
CA ALA A 147 2.74 -8.08 -8.33
C ALA A 147 3.42 -7.21 -7.25
N VAL A 148 4.20 -7.83 -6.35
CA VAL A 148 4.97 -7.10 -5.33
C VAL A 148 6.04 -6.23 -5.97
N ILE A 149 6.78 -6.76 -6.95
CA ILE A 149 7.80 -6.02 -7.70
C ILE A 149 7.17 -4.83 -8.43
N MET A 150 6.04 -5.01 -9.09
CA MET A 150 5.33 -3.92 -9.78
C MET A 150 4.84 -2.86 -8.80
N ALA A 151 4.28 -3.26 -7.66
CA ALA A 151 3.84 -2.33 -6.63
C ALA A 151 5.02 -1.49 -6.08
N GLY A 152 6.18 -2.12 -5.87
CA GLY A 152 7.43 -1.43 -5.54
C GLY A 152 7.87 -0.47 -6.64
N ALA A 153 7.87 -0.90 -7.90
CA ALA A 153 8.25 -0.06 -9.04
C ALA A 153 7.39 1.21 -9.14
N ARG A 154 6.07 1.09 -8.95
CA ARG A 154 5.14 2.24 -8.93
C ARG A 154 5.42 3.20 -7.78
N ALA A 155 5.63 2.65 -6.58
CA ALA A 155 5.85 3.45 -5.38
C ALA A 155 7.16 4.25 -5.47
N PHE A 156 8.21 3.65 -6.03
CA PHE A 156 9.59 4.18 -6.00
C PHE A 156 10.17 4.58 -7.36
N VAL A 157 9.32 4.83 -8.36
CA VAL A 157 9.75 5.29 -9.70
C VAL A 157 10.60 6.56 -9.69
N GLY A 158 10.42 7.44 -8.70
CA GLY A 158 11.19 8.68 -8.56
C GLY A 158 12.56 8.51 -7.88
N ALA A 159 12.96 7.29 -7.52
CA ALA A 159 14.27 7.04 -6.95
C ALA A 159 15.38 7.26 -8.00
N PRO A 160 16.59 7.74 -7.62
CA PRO A 160 17.66 8.05 -8.56
C PRO A 160 18.00 6.91 -9.54
N GLN A 161 17.96 5.66 -9.08
CA GLN A 161 18.27 4.49 -9.91
C GLN A 161 17.16 4.15 -10.90
N ALA A 162 15.90 4.37 -10.51
CA ALA A 162 14.75 4.21 -11.41
C ALA A 162 14.77 5.29 -12.49
N GLU A 163 15.01 6.55 -12.11
CA GLU A 163 15.18 7.68 -13.02
C GLU A 163 16.36 7.48 -13.99
N ALA A 164 17.52 7.01 -13.50
CA ALA A 164 18.66 6.68 -14.34
C ALA A 164 18.36 5.56 -15.34
N THR A 165 17.51 4.59 -14.97
CA THR A 165 17.08 3.52 -15.88
C THR A 165 16.11 4.03 -16.92
N LEU A 166 15.10 4.79 -16.51
CA LEU A 166 14.10 5.39 -17.40
C LEU A 166 14.72 6.36 -18.41
N LYS A 167 15.66 7.19 -17.97
CA LYS A 167 16.39 8.12 -18.86
C LYS A 167 17.16 7.40 -19.97
N ARG A 168 17.75 6.23 -19.67
CA ARG A 168 18.49 5.42 -20.66
C ARG A 168 17.58 4.83 -21.74
N ILE A 169 16.34 4.52 -21.39
CA ILE A 169 15.37 3.90 -22.31
C ILE A 169 14.37 4.89 -22.90
N GLU A 170 14.46 6.17 -22.53
CA GLU A 170 13.43 7.18 -22.79
C GLU A 170 13.08 7.29 -24.28
N GLU A 171 14.11 7.27 -25.12
CA GLU A 171 14.03 7.42 -26.57
C GLU A 171 14.19 6.10 -27.33
N VAL A 172 14.27 4.97 -26.63
CA VAL A 172 14.45 3.66 -27.25
C VAL A 172 13.08 3.04 -27.54
N PRO A 173 12.75 2.66 -28.80
CA PRO A 173 11.48 2.03 -29.13
C PRO A 173 11.32 0.68 -28.44
N MET A 174 10.26 0.56 -27.64
CA MET A 174 10.05 -0.58 -26.77
C MET A 174 8.69 -1.25 -27.05
N GLY A 175 8.66 -2.57 -26.96
CA GLY A 175 7.44 -3.38 -27.16
C GLY A 175 7.34 -4.46 -26.09
N LEU A 176 6.19 -5.16 -26.05
CA LEU A 176 6.05 -6.29 -25.13
C LEU A 176 7.00 -7.42 -25.53
N ALA A 177 7.74 -7.98 -24.57
CA ALA A 177 8.63 -9.10 -24.83
C ALA A 177 7.84 -10.37 -25.22
N PRO A 178 8.38 -11.24 -26.10
CA PRO A 178 7.75 -12.51 -26.44
C PRO A 178 7.52 -13.38 -25.20
N GLY A 179 6.31 -13.93 -25.06
CA GLY A 179 5.94 -14.78 -23.93
C GLY A 179 5.77 -14.04 -22.59
N ALA A 180 5.82 -12.70 -22.56
CA ALA A 180 5.56 -11.95 -21.34
C ALA A 180 4.14 -12.22 -20.80
N THR A 181 4.03 -12.42 -19.48
CA THR A 181 2.75 -12.65 -18.77
C THR A 181 2.42 -11.46 -17.85
N PRO A 182 2.17 -10.27 -18.41
CA PRO A 182 1.98 -9.06 -17.62
C PRO A 182 0.73 -9.09 -16.72
N GLU A 183 -0.18 -10.05 -16.92
CA GLU A 183 -1.36 -10.27 -16.09
C GLU A 183 -1.00 -10.51 -14.62
N ARG A 184 0.19 -11.10 -14.37
CA ARG A 184 0.72 -11.38 -13.04
C ARG A 184 1.12 -10.13 -12.26
N PHE A 185 1.28 -8.98 -12.92
CA PHE A 185 1.60 -7.72 -12.27
C PHE A 185 0.40 -7.07 -11.54
N ARG A 186 -0.82 -7.63 -11.64
CA ARG A 186 -2.05 -7.05 -11.07
C ARG A 186 -2.23 -5.58 -11.48
N LEU A 187 -2.23 -5.36 -12.80
CA LEU A 187 -2.32 -4.02 -13.40
C LEU A 187 -3.73 -3.44 -13.30
N THR A 188 -3.82 -2.12 -13.14
CA THR A 188 -5.09 -1.38 -13.20
C THR A 188 -5.62 -1.33 -14.64
N PRO A 189 -6.89 -0.97 -14.87
CA PRO A 189 -7.45 -0.84 -16.22
C PRO A 189 -6.64 0.12 -17.13
N GLU A 190 -6.19 1.24 -16.58
CA GLU A 190 -5.41 2.26 -17.30
C GLU A 190 -4.04 1.71 -17.74
N GLU A 191 -3.39 0.94 -16.87
CA GLU A 191 -2.09 0.33 -17.15
C GLU A 191 -2.19 -0.82 -18.15
N ARG A 192 -3.29 -1.58 -18.13
CA ARG A 192 -3.57 -2.58 -19.17
C ARG A 192 -3.74 -1.92 -20.53
N ALA A 193 -4.35 -0.74 -20.61
CA ALA A 193 -4.44 0.01 -21.85
C ALA A 193 -3.06 0.44 -22.39
N LEU A 194 -2.08 0.73 -21.51
CA LEU A 194 -0.69 0.97 -21.91
C LEU A 194 -0.07 -0.28 -22.53
N LEU A 195 -0.30 -1.45 -21.94
CA LEU A 195 0.20 -2.72 -22.47
C LEU A 195 -0.39 -3.07 -23.82
N GLU A 196 -1.69 -2.86 -24.01
CA GLU A 196 -2.34 -3.12 -25.30
C GLU A 196 -1.72 -2.27 -26.43
N ARG A 197 -1.23 -1.07 -26.10
CA ARG A 197 -0.46 -0.26 -27.06
C ARG A 197 0.92 -0.87 -27.32
N LEU A 198 1.66 -1.27 -26.27
CA LEU A 198 2.99 -1.89 -26.40
C LEU A 198 2.95 -3.28 -27.08
N ARG A 199 1.80 -3.97 -27.04
CA ARG A 199 1.53 -5.22 -27.77
C ARG A 199 1.38 -4.97 -29.28
N LYS A 200 0.75 -3.86 -29.65
CA LYS A 200 0.45 -3.52 -31.06
C LYS A 200 1.60 -2.81 -31.75
N THR A 201 2.31 -1.94 -31.04
CA THR A 201 3.28 -1.03 -31.65
C THR A 201 4.44 -0.77 -30.70
N ARG A 202 5.67 -0.92 -31.22
CA ARG A 202 6.87 -0.51 -30.51
C ARG A 202 6.87 1.00 -30.38
N THR A 203 6.88 1.51 -29.16
CA THR A 203 6.66 2.93 -28.85
C THR A 203 7.76 3.41 -27.89
N LYS A 204 8.17 4.67 -27.98
CA LYS A 204 9.11 5.27 -27.02
C LYS A 204 8.42 5.62 -25.71
N LEU A 205 9.19 5.75 -24.63
CA LEU A 205 8.62 6.15 -23.33
C LEU A 205 8.08 7.58 -23.40
N SER A 206 8.83 8.48 -24.02
CA SER A 206 8.45 9.89 -24.19
C SER A 206 7.13 10.04 -24.96
N ASP A 207 6.94 9.25 -26.02
CA ASP A 207 5.68 9.23 -26.79
C ASP A 207 4.53 8.62 -25.98
N LEU A 208 4.78 7.50 -25.28
CA LEU A 208 3.77 6.85 -24.45
C LEU A 208 3.27 7.77 -23.32
N VAL A 209 4.18 8.55 -22.71
CA VAL A 209 3.83 9.56 -21.70
C VAL A 209 2.94 10.66 -22.29
N LYS A 210 3.18 11.09 -23.53
CA LYS A 210 2.40 12.14 -24.20
C LYS A 210 1.04 11.67 -24.71
N SER A 211 0.98 10.46 -25.28
CA SER A 211 -0.18 10.00 -26.06
C SER A 211 -1.14 9.08 -25.30
N SER A 212 -0.79 8.62 -24.10
CA SER A 212 -1.58 7.62 -23.38
C SER A 212 -2.77 8.19 -22.60
N GLY A 213 -2.75 9.48 -22.23
CA GLY A 213 -3.72 10.08 -21.31
C GLY A 213 -3.58 9.59 -19.86
N VAL A 214 -2.55 8.79 -19.56
CA VAL A 214 -2.25 8.28 -18.21
C VAL A 214 -1.20 9.18 -17.55
N PRO A 215 -1.30 9.48 -16.24
CA PRO A 215 -0.31 10.31 -15.54
C PRO A 215 1.14 9.83 -15.78
N PRO A 216 2.09 10.73 -16.08
CA PRO A 216 3.47 10.36 -16.43
C PRO A 216 4.15 9.45 -15.39
N ARG A 217 3.88 9.69 -14.10
CA ARG A 217 4.42 8.87 -13.02
C ARG A 217 3.97 7.40 -13.10
N ILE A 218 2.72 7.14 -13.48
CA ILE A 218 2.19 5.78 -13.63
C ILE A 218 2.83 5.10 -14.83
N VAL A 219 2.87 5.77 -15.98
CA VAL A 219 3.53 5.26 -17.20
C VAL A 219 4.98 4.89 -16.91
N ARG A 220 5.75 5.81 -16.31
CA ARG A 220 7.14 5.59 -15.92
C ARG A 220 7.28 4.42 -14.93
N GLY A 221 6.39 4.30 -13.95
CA GLY A 221 6.44 3.23 -12.95
C GLY A 221 6.21 1.84 -13.55
N VAL A 222 5.21 1.73 -14.42
CA VAL A 222 4.91 0.49 -15.15
C VAL A 222 6.06 0.12 -16.08
N VAL A 223 6.53 1.07 -16.90
CA VAL A 223 7.64 0.82 -17.83
C VAL A 223 8.91 0.44 -17.08
N TYR A 224 9.23 1.11 -15.95
CA TYR A 224 10.36 0.74 -15.11
C TYR A 224 10.24 -0.69 -14.58
N GLY A 225 9.09 -1.04 -13.97
CA GLY A 225 8.84 -2.38 -13.43
C GLY A 225 8.93 -3.47 -14.50
N MET A 226 8.38 -3.22 -15.68
CA MET A 226 8.48 -4.16 -16.80
C MET A 226 9.89 -4.25 -17.39
N THR A 227 10.66 -3.16 -17.37
CA THR A 227 12.04 -3.13 -17.86
C THR A 227 12.92 -4.00 -16.97
N ILE A 228 12.89 -3.79 -15.65
CA ILE A 228 13.74 -4.55 -14.73
C ILE A 228 13.36 -6.03 -14.67
N THR A 229 12.10 -6.37 -14.94
CA THR A 229 11.62 -7.76 -15.03
C THR A 229 11.70 -8.35 -16.45
N ARG A 230 12.29 -7.63 -17.42
CA ARG A 230 12.45 -8.06 -18.82
C ARG A 230 11.14 -8.41 -19.54
N HIS A 231 10.03 -7.78 -19.16
CA HIS A 231 8.74 -7.89 -19.84
C HIS A 231 8.59 -6.89 -21.00
N VAL A 232 9.49 -5.92 -21.10
CA VAL A 232 9.64 -5.05 -22.28
C VAL A 232 10.89 -5.47 -23.04
N ASP A 233 10.76 -5.59 -24.36
CA ASP A 233 11.86 -5.81 -25.27
C ASP A 233 12.24 -4.51 -25.98
N PHE A 234 13.53 -4.28 -26.15
CA PHE A 234 14.14 -3.12 -26.83
C PHE A 234 14.81 -3.50 -28.17
N GLY A 235 14.62 -4.73 -28.65
CA GLY A 235 15.13 -5.19 -29.95
C GLY A 235 16.43 -5.99 -29.86
N GLY A 236 16.65 -6.68 -28.73
CA GLY A 236 17.91 -7.43 -28.51
C GLY A 236 17.93 -8.33 -27.27
N SER A 237 16.81 -8.51 -26.55
CA SER A 237 16.80 -9.38 -25.38
C SER A 237 16.67 -10.86 -25.78
N THR A 238 17.69 -11.65 -25.45
CA THR A 238 17.67 -13.13 -25.59
C THR A 238 17.19 -13.85 -24.34
N ARG A 239 17.07 -13.13 -23.21
CA ARG A 239 16.65 -13.72 -21.93
C ARG A 239 15.14 -13.64 -21.76
N PRO A 240 14.50 -14.71 -21.24
CA PRO A 240 13.06 -14.70 -21.00
C PRO A 240 12.67 -13.69 -19.90
N PRO A 241 11.42 -13.20 -19.95
CA PRO A 241 10.79 -12.47 -18.85
C PRO A 241 10.93 -13.20 -17.51
N VAL A 242 11.15 -12.44 -16.45
CA VAL A 242 11.29 -12.98 -15.09
C VAL A 242 9.97 -13.63 -14.66
N GLY A 243 10.05 -14.79 -14.01
CA GLY A 243 8.89 -15.48 -13.44
C GLY A 243 8.16 -16.40 -14.42
N LEU A 244 8.55 -16.53 -15.68
CA LEU A 244 8.06 -17.63 -16.52
C LEU A 244 8.37 -18.96 -15.84
N GLU A 245 7.33 -19.74 -15.50
CA GLU A 245 7.50 -20.99 -14.76
C GLU A 245 8.53 -21.87 -15.47
N ARG A 246 9.55 -22.33 -14.72
CA ARG A 246 10.40 -23.42 -15.20
C ARG A 246 9.54 -24.69 -15.22
N ALA A 247 8.95 -24.98 -16.38
CA ALA A 247 8.39 -26.29 -16.65
C ALA A 247 9.51 -27.34 -16.44
N GLY A 248 9.43 -28.07 -15.33
CA GLY A 248 10.22 -29.28 -15.10
C GLY A 248 11.73 -29.10 -14.91
N ALA A 249 12.15 -28.66 -13.72
CA ALA A 249 13.44 -29.07 -13.19
C ALA A 249 13.39 -29.09 -11.66
N ARG A 250 13.14 -30.27 -11.08
CA ARG A 250 13.84 -30.65 -9.85
C ARG A 250 15.26 -30.98 -10.27
N PRO A 251 16.30 -30.20 -9.93
CA PRO A 251 17.63 -30.76 -9.88
C PRO A 251 17.72 -31.62 -8.63
N ALA A 252 18.16 -32.86 -8.80
CA ALA A 252 18.65 -33.68 -7.71
C ALA A 252 19.78 -32.94 -6.96
N MET A 253 19.95 -33.25 -5.67
CA MET A 253 21.02 -32.75 -4.81
C MET A 253 22.39 -32.77 -5.49
N GLY A 254 23.19 -31.72 -5.27
CA GLY A 254 24.60 -31.68 -5.65
C GLY A 254 25.32 -30.50 -5.01
N SER A 255 26.29 -30.81 -4.15
CA SER A 255 27.28 -29.89 -3.62
C SER A 255 28.18 -29.37 -4.75
N GLU A 256 27.99 -28.13 -5.19
CA GLU A 256 29.03 -27.43 -5.95
C GLU A 256 29.22 -26.02 -5.39
N VAL A 257 30.42 -25.85 -4.83
CA VAL A 257 30.95 -24.60 -4.33
C VAL A 257 31.28 -23.74 -5.54
N HIS A 258 30.40 -22.81 -5.93
CA HIS A 258 30.73 -21.83 -6.96
C HIS A 258 31.42 -20.62 -6.34
N ALA A 259 32.75 -20.63 -6.49
CA ALA A 259 33.65 -19.52 -6.22
C ALA A 259 33.31 -18.27 -7.05
N GLY A 260 33.49 -17.10 -6.43
CA GLY A 260 33.74 -15.83 -7.13
C GLY A 260 32.50 -15.09 -7.63
N TRP A 261 31.84 -14.35 -6.73
CA TRP A 261 30.92 -13.28 -7.11
C TRP A 261 31.71 -12.05 -7.58
N MET A 262 31.60 -11.71 -8.86
CA MET A 262 31.81 -10.35 -9.37
C MET A 262 30.63 -9.98 -10.27
N PRO A 263 29.86 -8.91 -9.98
CA PRO A 263 28.82 -8.46 -10.88
C PRO A 263 29.47 -7.74 -12.07
N THR A 264 29.57 -8.41 -13.21
CA THR A 264 29.82 -7.74 -14.49
C THR A 264 28.61 -6.88 -14.83
N THR A 265 28.81 -5.57 -14.94
CA THR A 265 27.91 -4.62 -15.61
C THR A 265 27.80 -5.01 -17.09
N GLY A 266 26.96 -6.01 -17.37
CA GLY A 266 26.66 -6.49 -18.72
C GLY A 266 25.52 -5.69 -19.35
N THR A 267 25.84 -4.47 -19.74
CA THR A 267 25.17 -3.77 -20.82
C THR A 267 25.64 -4.40 -22.13
N THR A 268 24.74 -4.98 -22.91
CA THR A 268 24.98 -5.28 -24.34
C THR A 268 23.76 -4.78 -25.09
N GLY A 269 23.84 -3.84 -26.04
CA GLY A 269 25.03 -3.23 -26.63
C GLY A 269 24.83 -1.76 -26.97
N LEU A 270 25.86 -0.98 -26.66
CA LEU A 270 26.39 0.14 -27.44
C LEU A 270 27.88 0.17 -27.06
N GLN A 271 28.73 -0.17 -28.03
CA GLN A 271 30.17 -0.24 -27.85
C GLN A 271 30.73 1.17 -27.59
N TYR A 272 31.61 1.31 -26.59
CA TYR A 272 32.44 2.50 -26.45
C TYR A 272 33.90 2.10 -26.66
N VAL A 273 34.48 2.74 -27.67
CA VAL A 273 35.91 2.75 -27.96
C VAL A 273 36.53 3.80 -27.06
N ASP A 274 37.68 3.45 -26.50
CA ASP A 274 38.88 4.28 -26.41
C ASP A 274 39.38 4.82 -25.06
N GLN A 275 40.67 4.49 -24.86
CA GLN A 275 41.77 5.27 -24.29
C GLN A 275 41.52 6.12 -23.04
N THR A 276 42.12 5.69 -21.93
CA THR A 276 43.36 6.32 -21.40
C THR A 276 43.82 5.55 -20.17
N GLY A 277 45.09 5.14 -20.16
CA GLY A 277 45.70 4.44 -19.04
C GLY A 277 46.11 5.40 -17.92
N MET A 278 45.95 4.96 -16.68
CA MET A 278 46.89 5.22 -15.59
C MET A 278 46.76 4.13 -14.52
N ARG A 279 47.91 3.64 -14.06
CA ARG A 279 48.06 2.68 -12.95
C ARG A 279 47.82 3.37 -11.59
N PRO A 280 47.44 2.61 -10.54
CA PRO A 280 47.19 3.15 -9.21
C PRO A 280 48.51 3.34 -8.43
N ARG A 281 48.55 4.36 -7.57
CA ARG A 281 49.58 4.54 -6.53
C ARG A 281 48.96 4.49 -5.14
N ASP A 282 49.79 3.98 -4.25
CA ASP A 282 49.52 3.47 -2.92
C ASP A 282 48.92 4.45 -1.92
N ALA A 283 48.28 3.83 -0.92
CA ALA A 283 47.82 4.43 0.31
C ALA A 283 48.99 4.94 1.18
N THR A 284 48.82 6.13 1.74
CA THR A 284 49.36 6.50 3.06
C THR A 284 48.41 7.49 3.71
N GLY A 285 47.97 7.20 4.94
CA GLY A 285 47.07 8.04 5.70
C GLY A 285 47.73 9.26 6.35
N SER A 286 46.87 10.14 6.89
CA SER A 286 47.00 10.99 8.11
C SER A 286 45.82 12.00 8.13
N PRO A 287 45.66 12.80 9.20
CA PRO A 287 44.77 12.68 10.36
C PRO A 287 43.46 13.50 10.21
N PRO A 288 42.52 13.54 11.18
CA PRO A 288 41.26 14.25 10.98
C PRO A 288 41.45 15.77 11.17
N PRO A 289 40.79 16.62 10.38
CA PRO A 289 40.55 17.98 10.80
C PRO A 289 39.06 18.31 10.93
N ALA A 290 38.76 18.94 12.07
CA ALA A 290 37.91 20.11 12.26
C ALA A 290 36.44 20.07 11.82
N VAL A 291 35.60 20.41 12.79
CA VAL A 291 34.22 20.90 12.63
C VAL A 291 34.21 22.05 11.62
N VAL A 292 33.72 21.79 10.41
CA VAL A 292 33.39 22.83 9.43
C VAL A 292 31.91 23.15 9.61
N GLN A 293 31.62 24.37 10.05
CA GLN A 293 30.29 24.97 9.97
C GLN A 293 29.87 24.94 8.50
N GLY A 294 28.83 24.16 8.21
CA GLY A 294 28.39 23.87 6.86
C GLY A 294 27.69 25.07 6.21
N ALA A 295 27.92 25.23 4.91
CA ALA A 295 27.06 25.98 3.99
C ALA A 295 25.57 25.62 4.22
N PRO A 296 24.63 26.56 3.98
CA PRO A 296 23.23 26.38 4.35
C PRO A 296 22.69 25.10 3.73
N SER A 297 22.22 24.20 4.59
CA SER A 297 21.62 22.94 4.18
C SER A 297 20.45 23.22 3.23
N GLY A 298 20.17 22.34 2.27
CA GLY A 298 19.02 22.49 1.37
C GLY A 298 17.68 22.68 2.10
N ASN A 299 17.61 22.31 3.38
CA ASN A 299 16.45 22.49 4.25
C ASN A 299 16.29 23.93 4.74
N GLU A 300 17.36 24.72 4.90
CA GLU A 300 17.28 26.14 5.29
C GLU A 300 16.72 27.02 4.18
N LYS A 301 17.11 26.77 2.92
CA LYS A 301 16.51 27.45 1.75
C LYS A 301 15.03 27.12 1.62
N ARG A 302 14.67 25.84 1.76
CA ARG A 302 13.28 25.39 1.70
C ARG A 302 12.44 25.96 2.85
N ARG A 303 13.03 26.11 4.04
CA ARG A 303 12.41 26.80 5.17
C ARG A 303 12.09 28.25 4.84
N ALA A 304 13.06 28.99 4.32
CA ALA A 304 12.89 30.39 3.94
C ALA A 304 11.82 30.59 2.86
N GLU A 305 11.76 29.70 1.85
CA GLU A 305 10.72 29.73 0.81
C GLU A 305 9.31 29.48 1.38
N ILE A 306 9.17 28.51 2.29
CA ILE A 306 7.89 28.22 2.95
C ILE A 306 7.46 29.39 3.84
N GLU A 307 8.38 29.96 4.63
CA GLU A 307 8.10 31.08 5.51
C GLU A 307 7.74 32.35 4.72
N ALA A 308 8.41 32.61 3.60
CA ALA A 308 8.07 33.71 2.69
C ALA A 308 6.66 33.53 2.09
N LYS A 309 6.31 32.33 1.62
CA LYS A 309 4.97 32.05 1.07
C LYS A 309 3.88 32.11 2.15
N LEU A 310 4.20 31.70 3.38
CA LEU A 310 3.30 31.84 4.53
C LEU A 310 3.05 33.31 4.90
N ALA A 311 4.02 34.21 4.66
CA ALA A 311 3.88 35.64 4.93
C ALA A 311 3.06 36.36 3.84
N SER A 312 3.16 35.94 2.58
CA SER A 312 2.45 36.58 1.46
C SER A 312 1.02 36.05 1.27
N ALA A 313 0.76 34.77 1.57
CA ALA A 313 -0.52 34.09 1.34
C ALA A 313 -1.80 34.81 1.83
N PRO A 314 -1.82 35.51 2.99
CA PRO A 314 -3.03 36.21 3.44
C PRO A 314 -3.50 37.35 2.52
N ASN A 315 -2.60 37.89 1.69
CA ASN A 315 -2.86 39.02 0.81
C ASN A 315 -2.87 38.63 -0.68
N GLU A 316 -2.77 37.34 -1.00
CA GLU A 316 -2.70 36.85 -2.38
C GLU A 316 -4.10 36.45 -2.91
N ASP A 317 -4.42 36.87 -4.13
CA ASP A 317 -5.58 36.36 -4.88
C ASP A 317 -5.35 34.90 -5.35
N HIS A 318 -6.38 34.21 -5.88
CA HIS A 318 -6.24 32.78 -6.23
C HIS A 318 -5.24 32.55 -7.38
N PHE A 319 -5.01 33.54 -8.25
CA PHE A 319 -4.01 33.46 -9.30
C PHE A 319 -2.60 33.62 -8.71
N GLN A 320 -2.42 34.57 -7.78
CA GLN A 320 -1.16 34.80 -7.05
C GLN A 320 -0.82 33.64 -6.10
N MET A 321 -1.81 33.05 -5.44
CA MET A 321 -1.66 31.87 -4.59
C MET A 321 -1.04 30.70 -5.36
N LEU A 322 -1.50 30.49 -6.60
CA LEU A 322 -0.95 29.47 -7.51
C LEU A 322 0.30 29.92 -8.26
N GLY A 323 0.64 31.21 -8.26
CA GLY A 323 1.76 31.76 -9.01
C GLY A 323 1.56 31.73 -10.53
N VAL A 324 0.32 31.91 -10.99
CA VAL A 324 -0.06 31.89 -12.41
C VAL A 324 -0.60 33.25 -12.86
N SER A 325 -0.47 33.56 -14.15
CA SER A 325 -1.08 34.77 -14.74
C SER A 325 -2.61 34.67 -14.74
N ARG A 326 -3.31 35.82 -14.79
CA ARG A 326 -4.77 35.86 -14.97
C ARG A 326 -5.21 35.28 -16.32
N ASP A 327 -4.32 35.33 -17.31
CA ASP A 327 -4.53 34.74 -18.65
C ASP A 327 -4.11 33.26 -18.71
N ALA A 328 -3.71 32.65 -17.59
CA ALA A 328 -3.27 31.27 -17.55
C ALA A 328 -4.36 30.31 -17.99
N THR A 329 -3.97 29.27 -18.74
CA THR A 329 -4.88 28.21 -19.15
C THR A 329 -5.17 27.25 -18.00
N SER A 330 -6.27 26.51 -18.06
CA SER A 330 -6.61 25.47 -17.07
C SER A 330 -5.50 24.41 -16.92
N SER A 331 -4.70 24.20 -17.98
CA SER A 331 -3.52 23.33 -17.95
C SER A 331 -2.38 23.92 -17.11
N ASP A 332 -2.18 25.24 -17.18
CA ASP A 332 -1.16 25.96 -16.41
C ASP A 332 -1.53 26.03 -14.93
N VAL A 333 -2.80 26.31 -14.62
CA VAL A 333 -3.37 26.29 -13.27
C VAL A 333 -3.14 24.92 -12.61
N ARG A 334 -3.44 23.84 -13.34
CA ARG A 334 -3.21 22.47 -12.88
C ARG A 334 -1.75 22.16 -12.68
N SER A 335 -0.90 22.57 -13.60
CA SER A 335 0.55 22.37 -13.52
C SER A 335 1.17 23.11 -12.32
N ALA A 336 0.70 24.33 -12.04
CA ALA A 336 1.16 25.14 -10.92
C ALA A 336 0.72 24.57 -9.56
N TYR A 337 -0.54 24.13 -9.46
CA TYR A 337 -1.04 23.43 -8.28
C TYR A 337 -0.22 22.17 -7.97
N PHE A 338 0.07 21.33 -8.96
CA PHE A 338 0.88 20.12 -8.74
C PHE A 338 2.32 20.44 -8.28
N LYS A 339 2.94 21.51 -8.81
CA LYS A 339 4.26 21.96 -8.35
C LYS A 339 4.21 22.40 -6.88
N LEU A 340 3.22 23.21 -6.51
CA LEU A 340 3.04 23.67 -5.12
C LEU A 340 2.72 22.51 -4.18
N ALA A 341 1.90 21.55 -4.60
CA ALA A 341 1.58 20.36 -3.83
C ALA A 341 2.79 19.45 -3.57
N LEU A 342 3.80 19.43 -4.44
CA LEU A 342 5.03 18.67 -4.17
C LEU A 342 5.89 19.32 -3.09
N VAL A 343 5.85 20.65 -2.99
CA VAL A 343 6.68 21.44 -2.08
C VAL A 343 6.01 21.63 -0.71
N LEU A 344 4.71 21.92 -0.72
CA LEU A 344 3.89 22.36 0.43
C LEU A 344 2.99 21.26 1.03
N HIS A 345 3.11 20.00 0.62
CA HIS A 345 2.34 18.94 1.27
C HIS A 345 2.82 18.69 2.70
N PRO A 346 1.95 18.75 3.72
CA PRO A 346 2.35 18.65 5.12
C PRO A 346 3.05 17.32 5.46
N ASP A 347 2.68 16.21 4.80
CA ASP A 347 3.32 14.90 5.00
C ASP A 347 4.67 14.72 4.30
N LYS A 348 5.05 15.64 3.40
CA LYS A 348 6.32 15.58 2.66
C LYS A 348 7.36 16.55 3.20
N LEU A 349 7.08 17.18 4.35
CA LEU A 349 8.03 18.02 5.05
C LEU A 349 9.12 17.15 5.72
N PRO A 350 10.40 17.47 5.54
CA PRO A 350 11.50 16.90 6.32
C PRO A 350 11.26 17.07 7.83
N LYS A 351 11.85 16.19 8.64
CA LYS A 351 11.71 16.23 10.11
C LYS A 351 12.08 17.60 10.70
N ASP A 352 13.07 18.26 10.10
CA ASP A 352 13.59 19.57 10.52
C ASP A 352 12.61 20.75 10.26
N LEU A 353 11.53 20.51 9.52
CA LEU A 353 10.48 21.50 9.19
C LEU A 353 9.11 21.10 9.76
N HIS A 354 9.07 20.11 10.65
CA HIS A 354 7.82 19.65 11.26
C HIS A 354 7.16 20.71 12.16
N ASP A 355 7.92 21.67 12.68
CA ASP A 355 7.42 22.85 13.39
C ASP A 355 6.50 23.72 12.51
N LEU A 356 6.73 23.74 11.19
CA LEU A 356 5.91 24.47 10.23
C LEU A 356 4.68 23.68 9.75
N LYS A 357 4.55 22.37 10.05
CA LYS A 357 3.44 21.50 9.57
C LYS A 357 2.05 22.12 9.73
N PRO A 358 1.66 22.66 10.89
CA PRO A 358 0.32 23.23 11.06
C PRO A 358 0.07 24.44 10.16
N ARG A 359 1.10 25.26 9.93
CA ARG A 359 1.04 26.46 9.08
C ARG A 359 1.04 26.08 7.60
N VAL A 360 1.88 25.12 7.21
CA VAL A 360 1.95 24.57 5.85
C VAL A 360 0.66 23.86 5.46
N ALA A 361 0.02 23.14 6.40
CA ALA A 361 -1.30 22.54 6.15
C ALA A 361 -2.37 23.58 5.82
N ARG A 362 -2.38 24.73 6.52
CA ARG A 362 -3.29 25.85 6.20
C ARG A 362 -2.98 26.49 4.85
N LEU A 363 -1.70 26.73 4.57
CA LEU A 363 -1.26 27.26 3.28
C LEU A 363 -1.64 26.32 2.13
N PHE A 364 -1.47 25.02 2.32
CA PHE A 364 -1.84 24.01 1.33
C PHE A 364 -3.35 23.97 1.09
N ALA A 365 -4.17 24.16 2.14
CA ALA A 365 -5.62 24.31 1.99
C ALA A 365 -5.98 25.55 1.14
N SER A 366 -5.31 26.68 1.35
CA SER A 366 -5.49 27.89 0.52
C SER A 366 -5.08 27.67 -0.94
N VAL A 367 -3.97 26.95 -1.18
CA VAL A 367 -3.53 26.54 -2.52
C VAL A 367 -4.55 25.61 -3.19
N ASN A 368 -5.18 24.71 -2.43
CA ASN A 368 -6.21 23.81 -2.93
C ASN A 368 -7.51 24.56 -3.28
N ALA A 369 -7.94 25.49 -2.43
CA ALA A 369 -9.09 26.36 -2.72
C ALA A 369 -8.87 27.20 -3.99
N ALA A 370 -7.66 27.73 -4.16
CA ALA A 370 -7.27 28.46 -5.37
C ALA A 370 -7.32 27.59 -6.63
N TYR A 371 -6.84 26.35 -6.55
CA TYR A 371 -6.94 25.40 -7.66
C TYR A 371 -8.39 25.04 -7.99
N GLU A 372 -9.21 24.70 -7.00
CA GLU A 372 -10.61 24.33 -7.24
C GLU A 372 -11.43 25.45 -7.89
N ALA A 373 -11.14 26.71 -7.54
CA ALA A 373 -11.80 27.86 -8.17
C ALA A 373 -11.30 28.14 -9.60
N LEU A 374 -10.08 27.74 -9.96
CA LEU A 374 -9.45 28.11 -11.24
C LEU A 374 -9.27 26.94 -12.22
N LYS A 375 -9.53 25.70 -11.80
CA LYS A 375 -9.23 24.47 -12.57
C LYS A 375 -10.01 24.32 -13.87
N ASP A 376 -11.15 24.99 -13.99
CA ASP A 376 -12.03 24.95 -15.16
C ASP A 376 -12.59 26.34 -15.45
N ASP A 377 -13.07 26.53 -16.69
CA ASP A 377 -13.51 27.84 -17.17
C ASP A 377 -14.76 28.36 -16.45
N ALA A 378 -15.62 27.45 -15.96
CA ALA A 378 -16.84 27.82 -15.24
C ALA A 378 -16.51 28.37 -13.83
N GLY A 379 -15.67 27.67 -13.07
CA GLY A 379 -15.15 28.11 -11.78
C GLY A 379 -14.36 29.41 -11.92
N ARG A 380 -13.50 29.50 -12.94
CA ARG A 380 -12.70 30.70 -13.21
C ARG A 380 -13.58 31.91 -13.52
N ALA A 381 -14.63 31.74 -14.33
CA ALA A 381 -15.59 32.81 -14.62
C ALA A 381 -16.35 33.23 -13.35
N GLN A 382 -16.75 32.28 -12.50
CA GLN A 382 -17.42 32.56 -11.23
C GLN A 382 -16.51 33.33 -10.25
N TYR A 383 -15.22 33.00 -10.22
CA TYR A 383 -14.20 33.69 -9.44
C TYR A 383 -13.88 35.09 -9.98
N LEU A 384 -13.76 35.25 -11.30
CA LEU A 384 -13.55 36.57 -11.91
C LEU A 384 -14.77 37.48 -11.70
N ALA A 385 -15.99 36.92 -11.75
CA ALA A 385 -17.21 37.63 -11.42
C ALA A 385 -17.27 38.04 -9.93
N SER A 386 -16.71 37.23 -9.02
CA SER A 386 -16.61 37.59 -7.59
C SER A 386 -15.57 38.68 -7.31
N LEU A 387 -14.53 38.79 -8.15
CA LEU A 387 -13.54 39.88 -8.10
C LEU A 387 -14.04 41.21 -8.72
N SER A 388 -14.97 41.13 -9.68
CA SER A 388 -15.51 42.29 -10.41
C SER A 388 -16.69 42.96 -9.72
N GLY A 389 -17.34 42.27 -8.78
CA GLY A 389 -18.36 42.84 -7.90
C GLY A 389 -17.71 43.60 -6.75
N SER A 390 -17.70 44.93 -6.83
CA SER A 390 -17.34 45.80 -5.72
C SER A 390 -18.23 45.52 -4.50
N GLY A 391 -17.72 44.71 -3.59
CA GLY A 391 -18.37 44.30 -2.34
C GLY A 391 -18.94 42.89 -2.39
N ARG A 392 -18.19 41.91 -1.85
CA ARG A 392 -18.83 40.75 -1.22
C ARG A 392 -18.73 40.88 0.30
N PRO A 393 -19.83 40.61 1.02
CA PRO A 393 -19.88 40.75 2.46
C PRO A 393 -18.98 39.68 3.07
N VAL A 394 -18.34 40.01 4.18
CA VAL A 394 -17.46 39.17 5.01
C VAL A 394 -18.07 37.80 5.37
N ASP A 395 -19.36 37.57 5.09
CA ASP A 395 -20.15 36.39 5.43
C ASP A 395 -19.99 35.20 4.44
N GLU A 396 -19.75 35.43 3.13
CA GLU A 396 -19.58 34.29 2.19
C GLU A 396 -18.24 33.58 2.37
N GLN A 397 -17.15 34.35 2.58
CA GLN A 397 -15.82 33.78 2.82
C GLN A 397 -15.78 33.01 4.15
N ALA A 398 -16.42 33.56 5.19
CA ALA A 398 -16.57 32.89 6.48
C ALA A 398 -17.41 31.61 6.36
N LYS A 399 -18.44 31.58 5.50
CA LYS A 399 -19.23 30.38 5.23
C LYS A 399 -18.41 29.30 4.52
N VAL A 400 -17.63 29.67 3.51
CA VAL A 400 -16.72 28.74 2.81
C VAL A 400 -15.67 28.18 3.78
N GLU A 401 -15.07 29.02 4.62
CA GLU A 401 -14.09 28.59 5.63
C GLU A 401 -14.72 27.65 6.67
N ARG A 402 -15.95 27.89 7.12
CA ARG A 402 -16.69 26.99 8.02
C ARG A 402 -16.90 25.62 7.39
N VAL A 403 -17.34 25.56 6.12
CA VAL A 403 -17.57 24.29 5.40
C VAL A 403 -16.27 23.51 5.20
N VAL A 404 -15.18 24.20 4.83
CA VAL A 404 -13.86 23.57 4.67
C VAL A 404 -13.35 23.03 6.02
N ASN A 405 -13.47 23.81 7.09
CA ASN A 405 -13.08 23.38 8.42
C ASN A 405 -13.95 22.20 8.92
N ALA A 406 -15.25 22.19 8.61
CA ALA A 406 -16.15 21.07 8.91
C ALA A 406 -15.67 19.76 8.27
N ALA A 407 -15.34 19.81 6.98
CA ALA A 407 -14.86 18.64 6.22
C ALA A 407 -13.52 18.10 6.78
N LEU A 408 -12.60 18.99 7.15
CA LEU A 408 -11.33 18.60 7.77
C LEU A 408 -11.53 17.92 9.14
N GLU A 409 -12.45 18.44 9.96
CA GLU A 409 -12.79 17.81 11.25
C GLU A 409 -13.47 16.45 11.07
N PHE A 410 -14.30 16.29 10.03
CA PHE A 410 -14.87 14.99 9.68
C PHE A 410 -13.82 13.95 9.29
N GLU A 411 -12.86 14.32 8.43
CA GLU A 411 -11.76 13.42 8.03
C GLU A 411 -10.91 12.99 9.24
N LYS A 412 -10.62 13.92 10.16
CA LYS A 412 -9.97 13.60 11.44
C LYS A 412 -10.79 12.61 12.26
N ALA A 413 -12.11 12.77 12.31
CA ALA A 413 -13.00 11.86 13.04
C ALA A 413 -12.92 10.43 12.48
N GLU A 414 -12.86 10.25 11.16
CA GLU A 414 -12.69 8.93 10.53
C GLU A 414 -11.32 8.30 10.87
N VAL A 415 -10.26 9.11 10.89
CA VAL A 415 -8.92 8.66 11.30
C VAL A 415 -8.92 8.20 12.75
N PHE A 416 -9.54 8.94 13.66
CA PHE A 416 -9.65 8.54 15.07
C PHE A 416 -10.53 7.31 15.28
N LEU A 417 -11.62 7.19 14.52
CA LEU A 417 -12.45 5.99 14.52
C LEU A 417 -11.64 4.75 14.10
N ASN A 418 -10.82 4.86 13.05
CA ASN A 418 -9.93 3.78 12.62
C ASN A 418 -8.87 3.41 13.67
N LYS A 419 -8.41 4.38 14.47
CA LYS A 419 -7.51 4.17 15.61
C LYS A 419 -8.22 3.66 16.87
N LYS A 420 -9.55 3.46 16.82
CA LYS A 420 -10.41 3.10 17.95
C LYS A 420 -10.44 4.14 19.07
N ASP A 421 -9.96 5.36 18.82
CA ASP A 421 -10.09 6.48 19.75
C ASP A 421 -11.45 7.14 19.57
N LEU A 422 -12.46 6.55 20.20
CA LEU A 422 -13.84 7.02 20.07
C LEU A 422 -14.06 8.39 20.71
N ALA A 423 -13.26 8.76 21.71
CA ALA A 423 -13.39 10.06 22.39
C ALA A 423 -12.94 11.20 21.49
N ALA A 424 -11.77 11.04 20.87
CA ALA A 424 -11.28 12.00 19.89
C ALA A 424 -12.17 12.05 18.65
N ALA A 425 -12.68 10.90 18.18
CA ALA A 425 -13.61 10.84 17.05
C ALA A 425 -14.91 11.62 17.33
N GLU A 426 -15.52 11.42 18.50
CA GLU A 426 -16.74 12.14 18.90
C GLU A 426 -16.53 13.66 18.95
N ALA A 427 -15.39 14.09 19.50
CA ALA A 427 -15.04 15.50 19.58
C ALA A 427 -14.88 16.14 18.20
N CYS A 428 -14.24 15.43 17.26
CA CYS A 428 -14.04 15.90 15.89
C CYS A 428 -15.35 15.98 15.11
N VAL A 429 -16.19 14.93 15.15
CA VAL A 429 -17.46 14.92 14.41
C VAL A 429 -18.47 15.93 14.99
N ARG A 430 -18.46 16.21 16.30
CA ARG A 430 -19.26 17.30 16.89
C ARG A 430 -18.87 18.67 16.34
N ARG A 431 -17.57 18.92 16.13
CA ARG A 431 -17.10 20.17 15.53
C ARG A 431 -17.52 20.28 14.06
N ALA A 432 -17.48 19.17 13.32
CA ALA A 432 -17.98 19.10 11.95
C ALA A 432 -19.49 19.44 11.88
N LEU A 433 -20.31 18.79 12.71
CA LEU A 433 -21.75 19.06 12.80
C LEU A 433 -22.09 20.48 13.27
N GLY A 434 -21.29 21.05 14.18
CA GLY A 434 -21.49 22.43 14.63
C GLY A 434 -21.21 23.47 13.55
N ALA A 435 -20.33 23.14 12.60
CA ALA A 435 -19.95 24.01 11.49
C ALA A 435 -20.85 23.84 10.26
N ASP A 436 -21.34 22.62 10.00
CA ASP A 436 -22.27 22.31 8.92
C ASP A 436 -23.27 21.21 9.37
N PRO A 437 -24.42 21.60 9.94
CA PRO A 437 -25.40 20.65 10.50
C PRO A 437 -26.19 19.86 9.45
N GLU A 438 -26.24 20.33 8.20
CA GLU A 438 -27.12 19.76 7.16
C GLU A 438 -26.50 18.54 6.47
N GLN A 439 -25.22 18.26 6.71
CA GLN A 439 -24.51 17.18 6.05
C GLN A 439 -24.91 15.77 6.58
N PRO A 440 -25.49 14.90 5.74
CA PRO A 440 -25.93 13.57 6.17
C PRO A 440 -24.77 12.65 6.59
N SER A 441 -23.60 12.84 5.98
CA SER A 441 -22.38 12.08 6.29
C SER A 441 -21.89 12.30 7.73
N TYR A 442 -21.96 13.53 8.23
CA TYR A 442 -21.51 13.89 9.58
C TYR A 442 -22.47 13.33 10.63
N THR A 443 -23.77 13.43 10.35
CA THR A 443 -24.83 12.89 11.22
C THR A 443 -24.72 11.38 11.35
N ALA A 444 -24.49 10.66 10.24
CA ALA A 444 -24.35 9.21 10.25
C ALA A 444 -23.13 8.75 11.07
N LEU A 445 -21.98 9.41 10.89
CA LEU A 445 -20.77 9.09 11.64
C LEU A 445 -20.94 9.41 13.13
N PHE A 446 -21.57 10.54 13.47
CA PHE A 446 -21.84 10.90 14.87
C PHE A 446 -22.74 9.87 15.56
N ALA A 447 -23.86 9.49 14.94
CA ALA A 447 -24.75 8.45 15.47
C ALA A 447 -24.00 7.13 15.73
N TRP A 448 -23.13 6.73 14.79
CA TRP A 448 -22.31 5.53 14.94
C TRP A 448 -21.27 5.65 16.07
N VAL A 449 -20.56 6.78 16.17
CA VAL A 449 -19.53 7.00 17.21
C VAL A 449 -20.16 7.04 18.60
N VAL A 450 -21.28 7.75 18.76
CA VAL A 450 -22.03 7.83 20.02
C VAL A 450 -22.50 6.44 20.43
N ALA A 451 -23.09 5.67 19.51
CA ALA A 451 -23.52 4.31 19.80
C ALA A 451 -22.34 3.39 20.17
N SER A 452 -21.19 3.54 19.51
CA SER A 452 -19.98 2.74 19.76
C SER A 452 -19.33 3.03 21.12
N ARG A 453 -19.56 4.20 21.70
CA ARG A 453 -19.06 4.58 23.03
C ARG A 453 -19.91 4.04 24.16
N ARG A 454 -21.16 3.69 23.87
CA ARG A 454 -22.06 3.11 24.87
C ARG A 454 -21.58 1.71 25.23
N PRO A 455 -21.67 1.31 26.51
CA PRO A 455 -21.47 -0.09 26.88
C PRO A 455 -22.49 -0.97 26.11
N LEU A 456 -22.07 -2.18 25.76
CA LEU A 456 -22.96 -3.11 25.07
C LEU A 456 -24.15 -3.45 25.99
N PRO A 457 -25.40 -3.27 25.52
CA PRO A 457 -26.55 -3.66 26.30
C PRO A 457 -26.64 -5.18 26.42
N THR A 458 -27.37 -5.66 27.42
CA THR A 458 -27.77 -7.08 27.47
C THR A 458 -28.58 -7.42 26.22
N PRO A 459 -28.25 -8.50 25.50
CA PRO A 459 -29.03 -8.91 24.33
C PRO A 459 -30.51 -9.05 24.66
N PRO A 460 -31.43 -8.60 23.79
CA PRO A 460 -32.85 -8.82 24.00
C PRO A 460 -33.17 -10.32 24.00
N GLU A 461 -34.18 -10.73 24.77
CA GLU A 461 -34.75 -12.07 24.64
C GLU A 461 -35.23 -12.31 23.20
N GLU A 462 -35.27 -13.57 22.79
CA GLU A 462 -35.66 -13.94 21.43
C GLU A 462 -37.04 -13.38 21.06
N GLY A 463 -37.11 -12.67 19.93
CA GLY A 463 -38.32 -12.00 19.46
C GLY A 463 -38.65 -10.66 20.15
N LYS A 464 -37.88 -10.24 21.16
CA LYS A 464 -38.05 -8.92 21.82
C LYS A 464 -37.09 -7.88 21.24
N THR A 465 -37.42 -6.60 21.45
CA THR A 465 -36.58 -5.46 21.04
C THR A 465 -36.29 -4.54 22.21
N ILE A 466 -35.14 -3.85 22.17
CA ILE A 466 -34.75 -2.86 23.18
C ILE A 466 -34.59 -1.46 22.55
N PRO A 467 -34.99 -0.38 23.25
CA PRO A 467 -34.90 0.99 22.73
C PRO A 467 -33.50 1.63 22.89
N TYR A 468 -32.49 0.85 23.31
CA TYR A 468 -31.17 1.35 23.74
C TYR A 468 -30.42 2.21 22.70
N TYR A 469 -30.70 2.00 21.42
CA TYR A 469 -30.09 2.71 20.30
C TYR A 469 -31.11 3.52 19.47
N ASP A 470 -32.35 3.70 19.95
CA ASP A 470 -33.43 4.30 19.15
C ASP A 470 -33.15 5.74 18.74
N ASP A 471 -32.45 6.51 19.56
CA ASP A 471 -32.02 7.86 19.23
C ASP A 471 -31.03 7.89 18.07
N CYS A 472 -30.05 6.98 18.07
CA CYS A 472 -29.06 6.83 17.00
C CYS A 472 -29.71 6.28 15.72
N ILE A 473 -30.63 5.33 15.85
CA ILE A 473 -31.41 4.77 14.74
C ILE A 473 -32.27 5.88 14.10
N THR A 474 -32.94 6.71 14.90
CA THR A 474 -33.77 7.82 14.41
C THR A 474 -32.92 8.86 13.65
N GLN A 475 -31.70 9.15 14.12
CA GLN A 475 -30.77 10.02 13.38
C GLN A 475 -30.39 9.42 12.02
N LEU A 476 -30.11 8.12 11.97
CA LEU A 476 -29.80 7.41 10.74
C LEU A 476 -31.00 7.29 9.80
N ASP A 477 -32.22 7.18 10.34
CA ASP A 477 -33.46 7.26 9.55
C ASP A 477 -33.61 8.61 8.85
N GLY A 478 -33.29 9.71 9.55
CA GLY A 478 -33.26 11.05 8.96
C GLY A 478 -32.27 11.16 7.80
N VAL A 479 -31.06 10.61 7.99
CA VAL A 479 -30.02 10.55 6.94
C VAL A 479 -30.51 9.75 5.73
N LEU A 480 -31.09 8.56 5.95
CA LEU A 480 -31.54 7.69 4.86
C LEU A 480 -32.84 8.17 4.19
N LYS A 481 -33.58 9.08 4.83
CA LYS A 481 -34.69 9.80 4.19
C LYS A 481 -34.17 10.83 3.19
N ALA A 482 -33.06 11.50 3.48
CA ALA A 482 -32.40 12.43 2.57
C ALA A 482 -31.61 11.71 1.48
N GLU A 483 -30.84 10.67 1.85
CA GLU A 483 -30.00 9.88 0.95
C GLU A 483 -30.26 8.37 1.13
N PRO A 484 -31.25 7.80 0.41
CA PRO A 484 -31.66 6.40 0.58
C PRO A 484 -30.58 5.35 0.31
N ASP A 485 -29.60 5.69 -0.53
CA ASP A 485 -28.52 4.79 -0.95
C ASP A 485 -27.18 5.10 -0.27
N TYR A 486 -27.20 5.85 0.84
CA TYR A 486 -25.98 6.13 1.58
C TYR A 486 -25.49 4.89 2.34
N GLU A 487 -24.53 4.17 1.75
CA GLU A 487 -24.05 2.86 2.21
C GLU A 487 -23.62 2.84 3.68
N LYS A 488 -22.86 3.84 4.14
CA LYS A 488 -22.35 3.89 5.52
C LYS A 488 -23.51 3.98 6.52
N ALA A 489 -24.52 4.80 6.26
CA ALA A 489 -25.69 4.91 7.13
C ALA A 489 -26.52 3.63 7.16
N LEU A 490 -26.68 2.94 6.01
CA LEU A 490 -27.33 1.63 5.95
C LEU A 490 -26.60 0.61 6.83
N VAL A 491 -25.27 0.52 6.72
CA VAL A 491 -24.47 -0.42 7.53
C VAL A 491 -24.54 -0.08 9.02
N TYR A 492 -24.40 1.20 9.39
CA TYR A 492 -24.48 1.63 10.79
C TYR A 492 -25.86 1.34 11.38
N ARG A 493 -26.94 1.68 10.66
CA ARG A 493 -28.30 1.42 11.13
C ARG A 493 -28.56 -0.07 11.23
N ALA A 494 -28.12 -0.87 10.25
CA ALA A 494 -28.26 -2.32 10.27
C ALA A 494 -27.61 -2.96 11.52
N ARG A 495 -26.41 -2.49 11.92
CA ARG A 495 -25.74 -2.95 13.13
C ARG A 495 -26.53 -2.62 14.39
N LEU A 496 -27.00 -1.38 14.51
CA LEU A 496 -27.77 -0.94 15.68
C LEU A 496 -29.13 -1.66 15.77
N LEU A 497 -29.82 -1.81 14.64
CA LEU A 497 -31.06 -2.59 14.54
C LEU A 497 -30.86 -4.05 14.96
N LYS A 498 -29.74 -4.67 14.57
CA LYS A 498 -29.40 -6.03 14.99
C LYS A 498 -29.21 -6.12 16.50
N LEU A 499 -28.44 -5.19 17.08
CA LEU A 499 -28.24 -5.11 18.54
C LEU A 499 -29.56 -4.84 19.29
N ALA A 500 -30.48 -4.11 18.67
CA ALA A 500 -31.80 -3.82 19.22
C ALA A 500 -32.82 -4.97 19.05
N GLY A 501 -32.45 -6.11 18.45
CA GLY A 501 -33.35 -7.24 18.18
C GLY A 501 -34.27 -7.06 16.96
N ARG A 502 -34.13 -5.96 16.20
CA ARG A 502 -34.93 -5.64 15.01
C ARG A 502 -34.34 -6.31 13.75
N LEU A 503 -34.32 -7.64 13.74
CA LEU A 503 -33.58 -8.45 12.76
C LEU A 503 -34.06 -8.27 11.31
N GLN A 504 -35.37 -8.21 11.08
CA GLN A 504 -35.93 -8.00 9.74
C GLN A 504 -35.53 -6.65 9.13
N ALA A 505 -35.56 -5.58 9.93
CA ALA A 505 -35.14 -4.26 9.49
C ALA A 505 -33.64 -4.22 9.19
N SER A 506 -32.82 -4.85 10.05
CA SER A 506 -31.39 -5.02 9.85
C SER A 506 -31.06 -5.77 8.55
N TYR A 507 -31.80 -6.85 8.24
CA TYR A 507 -31.65 -7.60 7.00
C TYR A 507 -31.89 -6.73 5.76
N ARG A 508 -32.95 -5.91 5.75
CA ARG A 508 -33.27 -5.01 4.63
C ARG A 508 -32.13 -4.03 4.35
N ASP A 509 -31.54 -3.47 5.40
CA ASP A 509 -30.43 -2.53 5.28
C ASP A 509 -29.15 -3.19 4.78
N TYR A 510 -28.79 -4.36 5.32
CA TYR A 510 -27.63 -5.12 4.80
C TYR A 510 -27.85 -5.61 3.37
N LYS A 511 -29.08 -6.01 3.01
CA LYS A 511 -29.41 -6.40 1.64
C LYS A 511 -29.25 -5.22 0.69
N ARG A 512 -29.72 -4.03 1.06
CA ARG A 512 -29.54 -2.82 0.25
C ARG A 512 -28.07 -2.43 0.16
N SER A 513 -27.33 -2.46 1.26
CA SER A 513 -25.88 -2.20 1.27
C SER A 513 -25.11 -3.18 0.37
N ALA A 514 -25.42 -4.47 0.40
CA ALA A 514 -24.78 -5.47 -0.46
C ALA A 514 -25.11 -5.29 -1.95
N GLN A 515 -26.28 -4.73 -2.29
CA GLN A 515 -26.63 -4.37 -3.67
C GLN A 515 -25.82 -3.15 -4.16
N ILE A 516 -25.65 -2.14 -3.30
CA ILE A 516 -24.90 -0.92 -3.63
C ILE A 516 -23.40 -1.23 -3.75
N ASN A 517 -22.87 -2.00 -2.80
CA ASN A 517 -21.46 -2.39 -2.77
C ASN A 517 -21.32 -3.91 -2.58
N PRO A 518 -21.26 -4.67 -3.69
CA PRO A 518 -21.09 -6.13 -3.64
C PRO A 518 -19.77 -6.60 -3.00
N LYS A 519 -18.80 -5.70 -2.79
CA LYS A 519 -17.52 -6.01 -2.12
C LYS A 519 -17.59 -5.87 -0.60
N ASN A 520 -18.70 -5.38 -0.06
CA ASN A 520 -18.90 -5.28 1.38
C ASN A 520 -19.15 -6.68 1.98
N ILE A 521 -18.06 -7.29 2.46
CA ILE A 521 -18.06 -8.66 2.99
C ILE A 521 -19.01 -8.80 4.19
N GLU A 522 -19.09 -7.77 5.04
CA GLU A 522 -19.97 -7.79 6.20
C GLU A 522 -21.43 -7.83 5.79
N ALA A 523 -21.86 -6.92 4.92
CA ALA A 523 -23.24 -6.89 4.42
C ALA A 523 -23.62 -8.22 3.75
N ALA A 524 -22.76 -8.76 2.90
CA ALA A 524 -22.98 -10.05 2.25
C ALA A 524 -23.07 -11.22 3.25
N ARG A 525 -22.22 -11.23 4.28
CA ARG A 525 -22.24 -12.25 5.34
C ARG A 525 -23.54 -12.19 6.14
N GLU A 526 -23.97 -11.01 6.55
CA GLU A 526 -25.17 -10.82 7.38
C GLU A 526 -26.46 -11.19 6.63
N VAL A 527 -26.56 -10.83 5.34
CA VAL A 527 -27.66 -11.26 4.45
C VAL A 527 -27.73 -12.79 4.40
N ARG A 528 -26.61 -13.45 4.16
CA ARG A 528 -26.55 -14.92 4.10
C ARG A 528 -26.95 -15.57 5.42
N LEU A 529 -26.45 -15.05 6.55
CA LEU A 529 -26.79 -15.58 7.88
C LEU A 529 -28.29 -15.43 8.19
N TYR A 530 -28.90 -14.33 7.75
CA TYR A 530 -30.33 -14.10 7.91
C TYR A 530 -31.16 -15.10 7.10
N GLU A 531 -30.84 -15.26 5.81
CA GLU A 531 -31.52 -16.18 4.88
C GLU A 531 -31.36 -17.65 5.30
N MET A 532 -30.21 -18.02 5.87
CA MET A 532 -30.02 -19.38 6.42
C MET A 532 -30.92 -19.67 7.63
N ARG A 533 -31.29 -18.63 8.40
CA ARG A 533 -32.17 -18.76 9.59
C ARG A 533 -33.65 -18.63 9.24
N HIS A 534 -33.96 -18.09 8.06
CA HIS A 534 -35.32 -17.87 7.57
C HIS A 534 -35.37 -18.32 6.09
N PRO A 535 -35.29 -19.63 5.83
CA PRO A 535 -35.41 -20.14 4.47
C PRO A 535 -36.76 -19.69 3.87
N PRO A 536 -36.80 -19.35 2.57
CA PRO A 536 -38.08 -19.05 1.92
C PRO A 536 -39.01 -20.26 2.06
N GLU A 537 -40.28 -20.00 2.35
CA GLU A 537 -41.29 -21.06 2.39
C GLU A 537 -41.32 -21.77 1.03
N ASP A 538 -41.26 -23.11 1.04
CA ASP A 538 -41.47 -23.92 -0.16
C ASP A 538 -42.92 -23.71 -0.61
N ASP A 539 -43.13 -22.80 -1.56
CA ASP A 539 -44.39 -22.77 -2.30
C ASP A 539 -44.52 -24.12 -3.02
N GLY A 540 -45.49 -24.92 -2.56
CA GLY A 540 -45.82 -26.23 -3.11
C GLY A 540 -46.06 -26.20 -4.64
N PRO A 541 -46.09 -27.37 -5.29
CA PRO A 541 -46.00 -27.46 -6.75
C PRO A 541 -47.30 -26.99 -7.40
N GLY A 542 -47.37 -25.72 -7.79
CA GLY A 542 -48.54 -25.21 -8.51
C GLY A 542 -48.49 -23.72 -8.81
N GLY A 543 -48.05 -23.36 -10.02
CA GLY A 543 -48.35 -22.06 -10.61
C GLY A 543 -47.17 -21.44 -11.34
N GLY A 544 -47.24 -21.40 -12.66
CA GLY A 544 -46.16 -20.96 -13.54
C GLY A 544 -45.73 -19.49 -13.37
N ALA A 545 -44.55 -19.23 -13.96
CA ALA A 545 -43.96 -17.94 -14.33
C ALA A 545 -43.11 -17.19 -13.28
N GLY A 546 -41.95 -16.71 -13.76
CA GLY A 546 -41.15 -15.68 -13.10
C GLY A 546 -39.83 -16.17 -12.50
N GLY A 547 -38.79 -16.27 -13.32
CA GLY A 547 -37.45 -16.66 -12.87
C GLY A 547 -36.84 -15.69 -11.86
N GLY A 548 -36.93 -16.01 -10.57
CA GLY A 548 -36.13 -15.41 -9.50
C GLY A 548 -34.81 -16.16 -9.31
N ARG A 549 -33.85 -15.96 -10.22
CA ARG A 549 -32.47 -16.44 -10.03
C ARG A 549 -31.84 -15.70 -8.84
N GLY A 550 -31.53 -16.43 -7.76
CA GLY A 550 -30.72 -15.92 -6.66
C GLY A 550 -29.40 -15.34 -7.17
N LEU A 551 -29.06 -14.13 -6.72
CA LEU A 551 -27.96 -13.29 -7.21
C LEU A 551 -26.56 -13.93 -7.14
N PHE A 552 -26.40 -15.08 -6.47
CA PHE A 552 -25.10 -15.70 -6.22
C PHE A 552 -24.82 -16.98 -7.01
N GLY A 553 -25.77 -17.44 -7.85
CA GLY A 553 -25.61 -18.68 -8.62
C GLY A 553 -24.55 -18.66 -9.74
N ASN A 554 -24.01 -17.50 -10.09
CA ASN A 554 -23.15 -17.34 -11.27
C ASN A 554 -21.67 -17.04 -10.99
N LEU A 555 -21.21 -17.03 -9.74
CA LEU A 555 -19.81 -16.67 -9.42
C LEU A 555 -18.85 -17.85 -9.23
N PHE A 556 -19.35 -19.08 -9.18
CA PHE A 556 -18.50 -20.26 -9.05
C PHE A 556 -19.03 -21.40 -9.91
N ASN A 557 -18.87 -21.26 -11.22
CA ASN A 557 -18.88 -22.45 -12.07
C ASN A 557 -17.89 -22.35 -13.22
N LYS A 558 -17.11 -23.44 -13.35
CA LYS A 558 -16.11 -23.80 -14.37
C LYS A 558 -14.70 -23.19 -14.17
N LYS A 559 -13.63 -23.99 -14.21
CA LYS A 559 -13.48 -25.40 -14.60
C LYS A 559 -12.24 -25.99 -13.93
N ARG A 560 -12.32 -27.32 -13.78
CA ARG A 560 -11.31 -28.28 -13.30
C ARG A 560 -9.91 -28.01 -13.80
#